data_AF-A0A958S2B8-F1
#
_entry.id   AF-A0A958S2B8-F1
#
_cell.length_a   1.000
_cell.length_b   1.000
_cell.length_c   1.000
_cell.angle_alpha   90.00
_cell.angle_beta   90.00
_cell.angle_gamma   90.00
#
_symmetry.space_group_name_H-M   'P 1'
#
loop_
_entity.id
_entity.type
_entity.pdbx_description
1 polymer ?
#
loop_
_entity_poly.entity_id
_entity_poly.type
_entity_poly.pdbx_seq_one_letter_code
_entity_poly.pdbx_strand_id
1 'polypeptide(L)'
;MDNLDTQNRQKAVEMALLNIEKQFGKGSIMKMGDRGLTNLGLGVVPTGCLSLDVAMGIGGLPRGRITEIYGPEASGKTTIALMTVANAQRNGGVAAFIDAEHALDTTYAAKLGVNTNDLLISQPDSGEQALEIAEILVRSGGIDVIVVDSVAALVPRAELEGDMGDSHMGLQARLMSQALRKLTGCVSKSKTSMIFINQLRMKIGVMFGNPETTTGGNALKFYASMRLDIRRISALKKGEEVIGSRTRVKVVKNKMAPPFKQTEFDMIYGEGISREGDLLDLATRYDIIEKSGSWFSYEGERLGQGRDNTRLFLKDNPKYVDKIKKKIEEKLAADGQYVPAAEPKKVADVKADGASKETTSTESRTGRNTSGPVRPNPKKSN
;
A
#
# COMPACT_ATOMS: atom_id res chain seq x y z
N MET A 1 -42.52 -37.22 4.63
CA MET A 1 -41.61 -37.79 3.62
C MET A 1 -40.38 -36.90 3.37
N ASP A 2 -40.39 -35.67 3.87
CA ASP A 2 -39.51 -34.55 3.50
C ASP A 2 -38.03 -34.74 3.91
N ASN A 3 -37.76 -35.58 4.89
CA ASN A 3 -36.40 -35.78 5.41
C ASN A 3 -35.50 -36.56 4.42
N LEU A 4 -36.08 -37.47 3.63
CA LEU A 4 -35.34 -38.27 2.64
C LEU A 4 -34.97 -37.43 1.41
N ASP A 5 -35.89 -36.59 0.93
CA ASP A 5 -35.62 -35.63 -0.15
C ASP A 5 -34.60 -34.56 0.25
N THR A 6 -34.64 -34.12 1.50
CA THR A 6 -33.64 -33.18 2.04
C THR A 6 -32.25 -33.81 2.05
N GLN A 7 -32.11 -35.08 2.49
CA GLN A 7 -30.83 -35.81 2.40
C GLN A 7 -30.36 -36.03 0.96
N ASN A 8 -31.27 -36.36 0.03
CA ASN A 8 -30.91 -36.56 -1.38
C ASN A 8 -30.44 -35.25 -2.05
N ARG A 9 -31.11 -34.13 -1.77
CA ARG A 9 -30.65 -32.79 -2.20
C ARG A 9 -29.29 -32.45 -1.61
N GLN A 10 -29.07 -32.73 -0.32
CA GLN A 10 -27.79 -32.48 0.34
C GLN A 10 -26.64 -33.26 -0.31
N LYS A 11 -26.83 -34.56 -0.57
CA LYS A 11 -25.85 -35.41 -1.28
C LYS A 11 -25.58 -34.93 -2.71
N ALA A 12 -26.61 -34.49 -3.44
CA ALA A 12 -26.44 -33.93 -4.78
C ALA A 12 -25.61 -32.63 -4.77
N VAL A 13 -25.84 -31.76 -3.78
CA VAL A 13 -25.03 -30.55 -3.56
C VAL A 13 -23.59 -30.91 -3.21
N GLU A 14 -23.36 -31.88 -2.33
CA GLU A 14 -22.00 -32.31 -1.94
C GLU A 14 -21.21 -32.93 -3.12
N MET A 15 -21.87 -33.75 -3.95
CA MET A 15 -21.25 -34.26 -5.19
C MET A 15 -20.95 -33.14 -6.20
N ALA A 16 -21.84 -32.14 -6.31
CA ALA A 16 -21.59 -30.97 -7.16
C ALA A 16 -20.38 -30.14 -6.67
N LEU A 17 -20.28 -29.90 -5.35
CA LEU A 17 -19.15 -29.21 -4.73
C LEU A 17 -17.83 -29.95 -4.99
N LEU A 18 -17.79 -31.27 -4.78
CA LEU A 18 -16.61 -32.10 -5.04
C LEU A 18 -16.20 -32.11 -6.52
N ASN A 19 -17.17 -32.14 -7.44
CA ASN A 19 -16.89 -32.05 -8.87
C ASN A 19 -16.31 -30.68 -9.27
N ILE A 20 -16.84 -29.59 -8.69
CA ILE A 20 -16.32 -28.24 -8.91
C ILE A 20 -14.89 -28.11 -8.36
N GLU A 21 -14.62 -28.57 -7.13
CA GLU A 21 -13.25 -28.57 -6.58
C GLU A 21 -12.28 -29.43 -7.39
N LYS A 22 -12.73 -30.57 -7.93
CA LYS A 22 -11.90 -31.44 -8.78
C LYS A 22 -11.59 -30.82 -10.15
N GLN A 23 -12.52 -30.05 -10.72
CA GLN A 23 -12.35 -29.40 -12.03
C GLN A 23 -11.59 -28.07 -11.96
N PHE A 24 -11.83 -27.28 -10.92
CA PHE A 24 -11.35 -25.89 -10.82
C PHE A 24 -10.35 -25.65 -9.67
N GLY A 25 -10.00 -26.70 -8.92
CA GLY A 25 -9.07 -26.67 -7.80
C GLY A 25 -9.73 -26.45 -6.44
N LYS A 26 -9.02 -26.81 -5.37
CA LYS A 26 -9.49 -26.61 -3.98
C LYS A 26 -9.81 -25.14 -3.71
N GLY A 27 -10.94 -24.88 -3.08
CA GLY A 27 -11.39 -23.52 -2.76
C GLY A 27 -11.94 -22.71 -3.95
N SER A 28 -12.20 -23.36 -5.08
CA SER A 28 -12.99 -22.78 -6.19
C SER A 28 -14.46 -22.56 -5.81
N ILE A 29 -14.97 -23.31 -4.84
CA ILE A 29 -16.26 -23.11 -4.18
C ILE A 29 -16.14 -23.46 -2.69
N MET A 30 -16.79 -22.69 -1.80
CA MET A 30 -16.77 -22.87 -0.34
C MET A 30 -18.12 -22.45 0.24
N LYS A 31 -18.50 -22.94 1.43
CA LYS A 31 -19.69 -22.40 2.12
C LYS A 31 -19.33 -21.08 2.80
N MET A 32 -20.20 -20.07 2.69
CA MET A 32 -19.94 -18.71 3.21
C MET A 32 -19.61 -18.68 4.72
N GLY A 33 -20.14 -19.63 5.49
CA GLY A 33 -19.88 -19.77 6.93
C GLY A 33 -18.66 -20.63 7.30
N ASP A 34 -17.96 -21.24 6.33
CA ASP A 34 -16.74 -21.98 6.63
C ASP A 34 -15.65 -21.01 7.13
N ARG A 35 -15.02 -21.35 8.25
CA ARG A 35 -14.04 -20.48 8.93
C ARG A 35 -12.83 -20.09 8.07
N GLY A 36 -12.61 -20.75 6.92
CA GLY A 36 -11.61 -20.36 5.93
C GLY A 36 -11.89 -18.99 5.25
N LEU A 37 -13.17 -18.57 5.15
CA LEU A 37 -13.53 -17.26 4.61
C LEU A 37 -13.39 -16.13 5.65
N THR A 38 -13.63 -16.44 6.93
CA THR A 38 -13.43 -15.48 8.05
C THR A 38 -11.98 -15.41 8.52
N ASN A 39 -11.19 -16.48 8.38
CA ASN A 39 -9.73 -16.48 8.59
C ASN A 39 -8.93 -16.10 7.32
N LEU A 40 -9.59 -15.78 6.20
CA LEU A 40 -9.02 -14.86 5.20
C LEU A 40 -9.00 -13.45 5.78
N GLY A 41 -8.25 -13.29 6.88
CA GLY A 41 -8.00 -12.01 7.53
C GLY A 41 -7.59 -11.03 6.45
N LEU A 42 -8.36 -9.95 6.33
CA LEU A 42 -8.16 -8.94 5.31
C LEU A 42 -6.89 -8.18 5.67
N GLY A 43 -5.75 -8.76 5.28
CA GLY A 43 -4.46 -8.13 5.45
C GLY A 43 -4.52 -6.75 4.84
N VAL A 44 -3.96 -5.77 5.54
CA VAL A 44 -3.89 -4.40 5.07
C VAL A 44 -2.45 -3.96 4.97
N VAL A 45 -2.24 -2.88 4.21
CA VAL A 45 -1.01 -2.09 4.23
C VAL A 45 -1.37 -0.76 4.89
N PRO A 46 -0.87 -0.45 6.10
CA PRO A 46 -1.14 0.83 6.75
C PRO A 46 -0.69 2.01 5.87
N THR A 47 -1.48 3.08 5.81
CA THR A 47 -1.12 4.25 4.98
C THR A 47 -0.02 5.10 5.61
N GLY A 48 0.20 4.95 6.92
CA GLY A 48 1.07 5.83 7.71
C GLY A 48 0.35 7.07 8.25
N CYS A 49 -0.96 7.16 8.07
CA CYS A 49 -1.85 8.13 8.69
C CYS A 49 -2.91 7.36 9.47
N LEU A 50 -2.84 7.43 10.81
CA LEU A 50 -3.72 6.69 11.71
C LEU A 50 -5.17 7.11 11.51
N SER A 51 -5.45 8.41 11.34
CA SER A 51 -6.82 8.87 11.14
C SER A 51 -7.41 8.45 9.79
N LEU A 52 -6.57 8.22 8.77
CA LEU A 52 -7.00 7.65 7.49
C LEU A 52 -7.24 6.15 7.61
N ASP A 53 -6.34 5.42 8.27
CA ASP A 53 -6.48 3.98 8.54
C ASP A 53 -7.75 3.71 9.37
N VAL A 54 -8.12 4.61 10.30
CA VAL A 54 -9.38 4.62 11.05
C VAL A 54 -10.58 5.02 10.18
N ALA A 55 -10.47 6.03 9.31
CA ALA A 55 -11.53 6.41 8.39
C ALA A 55 -11.86 5.31 7.37
N MET A 56 -10.89 4.46 7.03
CA MET A 56 -11.10 3.28 6.18
C MET A 56 -11.73 2.09 6.93
N GLY A 57 -11.72 2.11 8.26
CA GLY A 57 -12.35 1.12 9.16
C GLY A 57 -11.63 -0.22 9.30
N ILE A 58 -10.66 -0.51 8.42
CA ILE A 58 -9.94 -1.78 8.35
C ILE A 58 -8.43 -1.67 8.65
N GLY A 59 -7.94 -0.50 9.10
CA GLY A 59 -6.54 -0.34 9.50
C GLY A 59 -5.54 -0.08 8.36
N GLY A 60 -5.99 0.05 7.11
CA GLY A 60 -5.11 0.34 5.97
C GLY A 60 -5.73 0.07 4.62
N LEU A 61 -4.91 0.08 3.57
CA LEU A 61 -5.34 -0.32 2.22
C LEU A 61 -5.46 -1.85 2.13
N PRO A 62 -6.57 -2.38 1.57
CA PRO A 62 -6.79 -3.82 1.54
C PRO A 62 -5.82 -4.54 0.60
N ARG A 63 -5.23 -5.63 1.09
CA ARG A 63 -4.45 -6.58 0.28
C ARG A 63 -5.35 -7.42 -0.60
N GLY A 64 -4.81 -7.80 -1.75
CA GLY A 64 -5.53 -8.53 -2.78
C GLY A 64 -6.70 -7.75 -3.38
N ARG A 65 -6.66 -6.42 -3.34
CA ARG A 65 -7.69 -5.53 -3.84
C ARG A 65 -7.08 -4.32 -4.55
N ILE A 66 -7.91 -3.67 -5.36
CA ILE A 66 -7.58 -2.43 -6.08
C ILE A 66 -8.13 -1.23 -5.29
N THR A 67 -7.32 -0.20 -5.13
CA THR A 67 -7.66 1.11 -4.54
C THR A 67 -7.40 2.21 -5.58
N GLU A 68 -8.30 3.19 -5.68
CA GLU A 68 -8.06 4.42 -6.46
C GLU A 68 -7.86 5.60 -5.50
N ILE A 69 -6.76 6.33 -5.63
CA ILE A 69 -6.50 7.59 -4.91
C ILE A 69 -6.57 8.71 -5.94
N TYR A 70 -7.56 9.60 -5.83
CA TYR A 70 -7.79 10.63 -6.82
C TYR A 70 -8.06 12.01 -6.20
N GLY A 71 -7.80 13.05 -6.98
CA GLY A 71 -7.96 14.42 -6.53
C GLY A 71 -7.18 15.43 -7.38
N PRO A 72 -7.24 16.73 -7.02
CA PRO A 72 -6.50 17.79 -7.70
C PRO A 72 -4.99 17.54 -7.76
N GLU A 73 -4.31 18.31 -8.60
CA GLU A 73 -2.84 18.43 -8.57
C GLU A 73 -2.38 18.96 -7.20
N ALA A 74 -1.15 18.60 -6.80
CA ALA A 74 -0.56 18.94 -5.51
C ALA A 74 -1.42 18.62 -4.26
N SER A 75 -2.44 17.74 -4.36
CA SER A 75 -3.27 17.35 -3.21
C SER A 75 -2.61 16.31 -2.29
N GLY A 76 -1.52 15.67 -2.74
CA GLY A 76 -0.73 14.68 -1.99
C GLY A 76 -1.04 13.21 -2.32
N LYS A 77 -1.64 12.91 -3.48
CA LYS A 77 -1.92 11.54 -3.96
C LYS A 77 -0.69 10.62 -3.86
N THR A 78 0.40 11.06 -4.50
CA THR A 78 1.70 10.37 -4.54
C THR A 78 2.32 10.28 -3.14
N THR A 79 2.19 11.31 -2.30
CA THR A 79 2.66 11.26 -0.89
C THR A 79 1.99 10.12 -0.11
N ILE A 80 0.67 9.93 -0.21
CA ILE A 80 -0.01 8.80 0.47
C ILE A 80 0.48 7.46 -0.08
N ALA A 81 0.63 7.34 -1.40
CA ALA A 81 1.08 6.10 -2.01
C ALA A 81 2.53 5.75 -1.61
N LEU A 82 3.45 6.72 -1.61
CA LEU A 82 4.82 6.56 -1.15
C LEU A 82 4.91 6.26 0.35
N MET A 83 4.07 6.89 1.19
CA MET A 83 3.99 6.53 2.61
C MET A 83 3.43 5.12 2.82
N THR A 84 2.47 4.68 2.00
CA THR A 84 1.97 3.30 2.02
C THR A 84 3.06 2.31 1.59
N VAL A 85 3.85 2.63 0.57
CA VAL A 85 5.05 1.87 0.15
C VAL A 85 6.08 1.78 1.28
N ALA A 86 6.41 2.91 1.93
CA ALA A 86 7.33 2.94 3.06
C ALA A 86 6.87 2.04 4.22
N ASN A 87 5.57 2.02 4.54
CA ASN A 87 5.03 1.13 5.57
C ASN A 87 4.98 -0.35 5.11
N ALA A 88 4.76 -0.64 3.82
CA ALA A 88 4.89 -2.00 3.29
C ALA A 88 6.31 -2.54 3.45
N GLN A 89 7.32 -1.75 3.05
CA GLN A 89 8.74 -2.13 3.14
C GLN A 89 9.20 -2.30 4.59
N ARG A 90 8.79 -1.39 5.50
CA ARG A 90 9.07 -1.53 6.96
C ARG A 90 8.46 -2.80 7.57
N ASN A 91 7.38 -3.31 6.99
CA ASN A 91 6.74 -4.56 7.40
C ASN A 91 7.34 -5.79 6.68
N GLY A 92 8.49 -5.64 6.02
CA GLY A 92 9.20 -6.70 5.30
C GLY A 92 8.60 -7.06 3.94
N GLY A 93 7.73 -6.22 3.37
CA GLY A 93 7.08 -6.46 2.09
C GLY A 93 7.79 -5.81 0.90
N VAL A 94 7.62 -6.38 -0.30
CA VAL A 94 8.20 -5.85 -1.54
C VAL A 94 7.22 -4.87 -2.20
N ALA A 95 7.76 -3.75 -2.67
CA ALA A 95 6.99 -2.69 -3.32
C ALA A 95 7.41 -2.49 -4.78
N ALA A 96 6.44 -2.13 -5.62
CA ALA A 96 6.67 -1.69 -6.99
C ALA A 96 5.96 -0.37 -7.30
N PHE A 97 6.57 0.45 -8.16
CA PHE A 97 6.05 1.74 -8.59
C PHE A 97 6.14 1.86 -10.11
N ILE A 98 4.99 1.96 -10.77
CA ILE A 98 4.86 2.21 -12.21
C ILE A 98 4.68 3.72 -12.38
N ASP A 99 5.77 4.42 -12.64
CA ASP A 99 5.85 5.87 -12.84
C ASP A 99 5.56 6.18 -14.31
N ALA A 100 4.28 6.26 -14.66
CA ALA A 100 3.81 6.65 -15.99
C ALA A 100 3.82 8.18 -16.18
N GLU A 101 3.83 8.98 -15.11
CA GLU A 101 4.01 10.43 -15.18
C GLU A 101 5.49 10.86 -15.34
N HIS A 102 6.44 9.92 -15.22
CA HIS A 102 7.90 10.15 -15.30
C HIS A 102 8.37 11.24 -14.30
N ALA A 103 7.70 11.30 -13.14
CA ALA A 103 7.77 12.42 -12.19
C ALA A 103 8.15 12.00 -10.76
N LEU A 104 8.58 10.75 -10.55
CA LEU A 104 8.93 10.24 -9.22
C LEU A 104 10.27 10.82 -8.71
N ASP A 105 10.20 11.75 -7.75
CA ASP A 105 11.38 12.21 -6.99
C ASP A 105 11.80 11.14 -5.95
N THR A 106 12.91 10.45 -6.24
CA THR A 106 13.53 9.45 -5.36
C THR A 106 14.09 10.04 -4.06
N THR A 107 14.54 11.31 -4.07
CA THR A 107 15.02 12.01 -2.87
C THR A 107 13.86 12.31 -1.93
N TYR A 108 12.71 12.73 -2.47
CA TYR A 108 11.49 12.91 -1.68
C TYR A 108 10.94 11.56 -1.17
N ALA A 109 10.93 10.51 -2.00
CA ALA A 109 10.53 9.17 -1.56
C ALA A 109 11.40 8.66 -0.39
N ALA A 110 12.72 8.84 -0.46
CA ALA A 110 13.63 8.49 0.63
C ALA A 110 13.33 9.27 1.93
N LYS A 111 12.99 10.57 1.84
CA LYS A 111 12.57 11.38 3.00
C LYS A 111 11.25 10.91 3.63
N LEU A 112 10.31 10.42 2.83
CA LEU A 112 9.10 9.74 3.33
C LEU A 112 9.40 8.35 3.96
N GLY A 113 10.67 7.90 3.87
CA GLY A 113 11.19 6.66 4.43
C GLY A 113 10.84 5.43 3.60
N VAL A 114 10.71 5.61 2.28
CA VAL A 114 10.79 4.54 1.28
C VAL A 114 12.24 4.08 1.19
N ASN A 115 12.47 2.76 1.22
CA ASN A 115 13.76 2.20 0.85
C ASN A 115 13.86 2.20 -0.69
N THR A 116 14.56 3.18 -1.24
CA THR A 116 14.70 3.38 -2.68
C THR A 116 15.60 2.36 -3.37
N ASN A 117 16.46 1.66 -2.62
CA ASN A 117 17.34 0.64 -3.19
C ASN A 117 16.56 -0.65 -3.53
N ASP A 118 15.55 -0.97 -2.71
CA ASP A 118 14.71 -2.16 -2.85
C ASP A 118 13.31 -1.86 -3.44
N LEU A 119 13.09 -0.62 -3.93
CA LEU A 119 11.86 -0.26 -4.64
C LEU A 119 12.00 -0.62 -6.13
N LEU A 120 11.13 -1.51 -6.61
CA LEU A 120 11.06 -1.79 -8.05
C LEU A 120 10.39 -0.61 -8.76
N ILE A 121 11.11 0.09 -9.64
CA ILE A 121 10.58 1.20 -10.43
C ILE A 121 10.48 0.79 -11.90
N SER A 122 9.39 1.18 -12.55
CA SER A 122 9.21 1.07 -14.00
C SER A 122 8.72 2.39 -14.55
N GLN A 123 9.40 2.93 -15.56
CA GLN A 123 8.96 4.07 -16.36
C GLN A 123 8.57 3.55 -17.75
N PRO A 124 7.28 3.26 -17.99
CA PRO A 124 6.82 2.68 -19.24
C PRO A 124 6.67 3.73 -20.34
N ASP A 125 6.82 3.27 -21.58
CA ASP A 125 6.60 4.00 -22.82
C ASP A 125 5.10 4.07 -23.18
N SER A 126 4.28 3.10 -22.77
CA SER A 126 2.84 3.06 -23.08
C SER A 126 1.96 2.49 -21.96
N GLY A 127 0.68 2.84 -21.99
CA GLY A 127 -0.32 2.35 -21.04
C GLY A 127 -0.52 0.83 -21.07
N GLU A 128 -0.41 0.20 -22.24
CA GLU A 128 -0.40 -1.28 -22.37
C GLU A 128 0.79 -1.88 -21.60
N GLN A 129 2.00 -1.39 -21.88
CA GLN A 129 3.24 -1.89 -21.28
C GLN A 129 3.22 -1.69 -19.76
N ALA A 130 2.76 -0.53 -19.28
CA ALA A 130 2.57 -0.24 -17.87
C ALA A 130 1.67 -1.28 -17.16
N LEU A 131 0.54 -1.62 -17.78
CA LEU A 131 -0.45 -2.54 -17.24
C LEU A 131 -0.02 -4.01 -17.37
N GLU A 132 0.75 -4.36 -18.40
CA GLU A 132 1.38 -5.68 -18.58
C GLU A 132 2.50 -5.93 -17.57
N ILE A 133 3.37 -4.95 -17.34
CA ILE A 133 4.41 -5.00 -16.28
C ILE A 133 3.73 -5.18 -14.92
N ALA A 134 2.67 -4.41 -14.63
CA ALA A 134 1.89 -4.58 -13.42
C ALA A 134 1.24 -5.99 -13.30
N GLU A 135 0.74 -6.56 -14.41
CA GLU A 135 0.18 -7.92 -14.43
C GLU A 135 1.26 -8.97 -14.13
N ILE A 136 2.44 -8.87 -14.74
CA ILE A 136 3.58 -9.78 -14.51
C ILE A 136 4.05 -9.71 -13.05
N LEU A 137 4.26 -8.50 -12.53
CA LEU A 137 4.68 -8.26 -11.15
C LEU A 137 3.67 -8.83 -10.14
N VAL A 138 2.37 -8.61 -10.34
CA VAL A 138 1.32 -9.18 -9.49
C VAL A 138 1.28 -10.71 -9.59
N ARG A 139 1.44 -11.28 -10.79
CA ARG A 139 1.42 -12.74 -11.02
C ARG A 139 2.61 -13.46 -10.39
N SER A 140 3.74 -12.78 -10.16
CA SER A 140 4.90 -13.35 -9.43
C SER A 140 4.55 -13.82 -8.01
N GLY A 141 3.52 -13.24 -7.39
CA GLY A 141 3.16 -13.48 -5.99
C GLY A 141 4.10 -12.83 -4.96
N GLY A 142 5.20 -12.21 -5.39
CA GLY A 142 6.20 -11.61 -4.50
C GLY A 142 5.97 -10.15 -4.11
N ILE A 143 4.99 -9.46 -4.73
CA ILE A 143 4.76 -8.02 -4.54
C ILE A 143 3.61 -7.78 -3.54
N ASP A 144 3.90 -7.07 -2.46
CA ASP A 144 2.96 -6.70 -1.40
C ASP A 144 2.12 -5.48 -1.77
N VAL A 145 2.74 -4.48 -2.41
CA VAL A 145 2.09 -3.26 -2.87
C VAL A 145 2.62 -2.84 -4.24
N ILE A 146 1.71 -2.43 -5.13
CA ILE A 146 2.07 -1.84 -6.42
C ILE A 146 1.30 -0.53 -6.62
N VAL A 147 2.03 0.53 -6.96
CA VAL A 147 1.49 1.86 -7.30
C VAL A 147 1.55 2.05 -8.81
N VAL A 148 0.52 2.63 -9.39
CA VAL A 148 0.50 3.13 -10.77
C VAL A 148 0.21 4.64 -10.73
N ASP A 149 1.22 5.46 -11.01
CA ASP A 149 1.16 6.93 -10.99
C ASP A 149 1.41 7.48 -12.40
N SER A 150 0.40 7.86 -13.18
CA SER A 150 -1.04 7.82 -12.87
C SER A 150 -1.85 7.29 -14.04
N VAL A 151 -3.13 6.97 -13.78
CA VAL A 151 -4.09 6.53 -14.82
C VAL A 151 -4.20 7.53 -15.96
N ALA A 152 -4.00 8.83 -15.71
CA ALA A 152 -4.08 9.85 -16.75
C ALA A 152 -2.97 9.69 -17.79
N ALA A 153 -1.77 9.25 -17.36
CA ALA A 153 -0.59 9.05 -18.19
C ALA A 153 -0.52 7.64 -18.81
N LEU A 154 -1.52 6.77 -18.61
CA LEU A 154 -1.63 5.48 -19.31
C LEU A 154 -2.12 5.72 -20.74
N VAL A 155 -1.28 6.31 -21.59
CA VAL A 155 -1.58 6.63 -22.99
C VAL A 155 -1.41 5.36 -23.85
N PRO A 156 -2.44 4.93 -24.62
CA PRO A 156 -2.33 3.79 -25.51
C PRO A 156 -1.30 3.99 -26.64
N ARG A 157 -0.61 2.92 -27.09
CA ARG A 157 0.40 3.05 -28.18
C ARG A 157 -0.12 3.74 -29.44
N ALA A 158 -1.32 3.40 -29.90
CA ALA A 158 -1.89 4.01 -31.11
C ALA A 158 -2.16 5.53 -30.96
N GLU A 159 -2.31 6.02 -29.72
CA GLU A 159 -2.45 7.46 -29.43
C GLU A 159 -1.07 8.17 -29.33
N LEU A 160 0.01 7.43 -29.06
CA LEU A 160 1.39 7.91 -29.08
C LEU A 160 2.03 7.87 -30.48
N GLU A 161 1.63 6.91 -31.30
CA GLU A 161 2.10 6.69 -32.68
C GLU A 161 1.28 7.50 -33.71
N GLY A 162 0.12 8.03 -33.32
CA GLY A 162 -0.76 8.85 -34.17
C GLY A 162 -0.39 10.34 -34.19
N ASP A 163 -0.98 11.08 -35.12
CA ASP A 163 -0.71 12.51 -35.28
C ASP A 163 -1.48 13.38 -34.27
N MET A 164 -0.94 14.55 -33.95
CA MET A 164 -1.60 15.52 -33.07
C MET A 164 -2.92 16.02 -33.67
N GLY A 165 -4.03 15.53 -33.14
CA GLY A 165 -5.39 15.82 -33.60
C GLY A 165 -6.20 14.57 -33.95
N ASP A 166 -5.57 13.40 -34.02
CA ASP A 166 -6.25 12.14 -34.31
C ASP A 166 -7.26 11.74 -33.23
N SER A 167 -8.46 11.35 -33.68
CA SER A 167 -9.62 11.13 -32.82
C SER A 167 -9.65 9.73 -32.19
N HIS A 168 -8.81 9.49 -31.18
CA HIS A 168 -8.71 8.25 -30.42
C HIS A 168 -9.81 8.06 -29.34
N MET A 169 -11.08 8.28 -29.71
CA MET A 169 -12.20 8.34 -28.77
C MET A 169 -12.34 7.10 -27.88
N GLY A 170 -12.05 7.27 -26.58
CA GLY A 170 -12.28 6.26 -25.55
C GLY A 170 -11.28 5.10 -25.54
N LEU A 171 -10.15 5.19 -26.25
CA LEU A 171 -9.15 4.13 -26.34
C LEU A 171 -8.58 3.76 -24.96
N GLN A 172 -8.14 4.75 -24.17
CA GLN A 172 -7.69 4.58 -22.78
C GLN A 172 -8.77 3.91 -21.89
N ALA A 173 -10.06 4.23 -22.07
CA ALA A 173 -11.13 3.62 -21.30
C ALA A 173 -11.36 2.14 -21.65
N ARG A 174 -11.14 1.75 -22.92
CA ARG A 174 -11.16 0.35 -23.36
C ARG A 174 -9.97 -0.43 -22.80
N LEU A 175 -8.77 0.14 -22.88
CA LEU A 175 -7.53 -0.39 -22.30
C LEU A 175 -7.71 -0.69 -20.81
N MET A 176 -8.13 0.31 -20.02
CA MET A 176 -8.40 0.14 -18.58
C MET A 176 -9.46 -0.92 -18.30
N SER A 177 -10.52 -1.00 -19.11
CA SER A 177 -11.58 -2.01 -18.97
C SER A 177 -11.07 -3.45 -19.20
N GLN A 178 -10.14 -3.63 -20.15
CA GLN A 178 -9.54 -4.92 -20.47
C GLN A 178 -8.50 -5.32 -19.43
N ALA A 179 -7.60 -4.41 -19.05
CA ALA A 179 -6.55 -4.67 -18.07
C ALA A 179 -7.12 -4.97 -16.68
N LEU A 180 -8.05 -4.15 -16.17
CA LEU A 180 -8.65 -4.36 -14.84
C LEU A 180 -9.42 -5.69 -14.74
N ARG A 181 -9.98 -6.19 -15.84
CA ARG A 181 -10.63 -7.51 -15.91
C ARG A 181 -9.62 -8.65 -15.68
N LYS A 182 -8.41 -8.55 -16.22
CA LYS A 182 -7.31 -9.50 -15.96
C LYS A 182 -6.72 -9.32 -14.55
N LEU A 183 -6.35 -8.08 -14.22
CA LEU A 183 -5.65 -7.71 -12.98
C LEU A 183 -6.44 -8.09 -11.73
N THR A 184 -7.76 -7.86 -11.70
CA THR A 184 -8.59 -8.12 -10.50
C THR A 184 -8.48 -9.57 -10.00
N GLY A 185 -8.43 -10.54 -10.92
CA GLY A 185 -8.27 -11.96 -10.57
C GLY A 185 -6.86 -12.29 -10.08
N CYS A 186 -5.84 -11.65 -10.65
CA CYS A 186 -4.44 -11.85 -10.27
C CYS A 186 -4.16 -11.24 -8.89
N VAL A 187 -4.53 -9.97 -8.70
CA VAL A 187 -4.41 -9.21 -7.46
C VAL A 187 -5.06 -9.96 -6.28
N SER A 188 -6.30 -10.45 -6.45
CA SER A 188 -7.00 -11.22 -5.41
C SER A 188 -6.28 -12.51 -4.96
N LYS A 189 -5.58 -13.16 -5.90
CA LYS A 189 -4.79 -14.38 -5.64
C LYS A 189 -3.44 -14.07 -5.00
N SER A 190 -2.72 -13.07 -5.50
CA SER A 190 -1.38 -12.70 -5.01
C SER A 190 -1.38 -12.01 -3.64
N LYS A 191 -2.52 -11.45 -3.21
CA LYS A 191 -2.61 -10.58 -2.01
C LYS A 191 -1.80 -9.28 -2.11
N THR A 192 -1.44 -8.87 -3.33
CA THR A 192 -0.91 -7.52 -3.59
C THR A 192 -1.97 -6.45 -3.32
N SER A 193 -1.64 -5.34 -2.67
CA SER A 193 -2.48 -4.15 -2.66
C SER A 193 -2.15 -3.29 -3.89
N MET A 194 -3.09 -3.12 -4.81
CA MET A 194 -2.87 -2.39 -6.05
C MET A 194 -3.47 -0.99 -5.96
N ILE A 195 -2.64 0.04 -6.09
CA ILE A 195 -2.99 1.44 -5.93
C ILE A 195 -2.89 2.12 -7.29
N PHE A 196 -4.00 2.66 -7.78
CA PHE A 196 -3.99 3.58 -8.92
C PHE A 196 -4.12 5.02 -8.42
N ILE A 197 -3.18 5.86 -8.79
CA ILE A 197 -3.33 7.31 -8.65
C ILE A 197 -4.07 7.82 -9.89
N ASN A 198 -4.98 8.78 -9.70
CA ASN A 198 -5.78 9.34 -10.79
C ASN A 198 -5.97 10.85 -10.61
N GLN A 199 -6.05 11.57 -11.73
CA GLN A 199 -6.29 13.01 -11.76
C GLN A 199 -7.79 13.30 -11.94
N LEU A 200 -8.22 14.48 -11.50
CA LEU A 200 -9.55 14.99 -11.82
C LEU A 200 -9.57 15.66 -13.20
N ARG A 201 -10.71 15.55 -13.87
CA ARG A 201 -11.09 16.27 -15.09
C ARG A 201 -12.54 16.74 -14.95
N MET A 202 -12.93 17.78 -15.68
CA MET A 202 -14.32 18.23 -15.72
C MET A 202 -15.04 17.62 -16.93
N LYS A 203 -16.24 17.07 -16.71
CA LYS A 203 -17.11 16.62 -17.80
C LYS A 203 -17.86 17.82 -18.37
N ILE A 204 -17.55 18.19 -19.62
CA ILE A 204 -18.24 19.25 -20.36
C ILE A 204 -19.73 18.89 -20.53
N GLY A 205 -20.61 19.88 -20.44
CA GLY A 205 -22.06 19.72 -20.64
C GLY A 205 -22.86 19.26 -19.42
N VAL A 206 -22.26 19.18 -18.23
CA VAL A 206 -22.99 18.90 -16.98
C VAL A 206 -23.56 20.20 -16.41
N MET A 207 -24.88 20.40 -16.55
CA MET A 207 -25.59 21.58 -16.01
C MET A 207 -26.08 21.42 -14.55
N PHE A 208 -26.06 20.20 -14.01
CA PHE A 208 -26.52 19.92 -12.64
C PHE A 208 -25.70 18.79 -11.99
N GLY A 209 -25.40 18.92 -10.69
CA GLY A 209 -24.55 18.00 -9.94
C GLY A 209 -23.05 18.31 -10.01
N ASN A 210 -22.21 17.37 -9.59
CA ASN A 210 -20.75 17.55 -9.64
C ASN A 210 -20.21 17.22 -11.05
N PRO A 211 -19.56 18.15 -11.77
CA PRO A 211 -18.97 17.89 -13.09
C PRO A 211 -17.65 17.09 -13.04
N GLU A 212 -17.05 16.88 -11.86
CA GLU A 212 -15.78 16.18 -11.71
C GLU A 212 -15.88 14.68 -12.08
N THR A 213 -14.91 14.21 -12.87
CA THR A 213 -14.67 12.79 -13.15
C THR A 213 -13.18 12.46 -13.07
N THR A 214 -12.86 11.18 -12.91
CA THR A 214 -11.50 10.66 -13.04
C THR A 214 -11.24 10.15 -14.47
N THR A 215 -9.96 10.03 -14.85
CA THR A 215 -9.51 9.52 -16.17
C THR A 215 -9.58 7.99 -16.26
N GLY A 216 -9.34 7.40 -17.44
CA GLY A 216 -9.46 5.95 -17.66
C GLY A 216 -10.90 5.41 -17.73
N GLY A 217 -11.89 6.28 -17.89
CA GLY A 217 -13.30 5.91 -17.97
C GLY A 217 -13.92 5.46 -16.63
N ASN A 218 -14.93 4.58 -16.69
CA ASN A 218 -15.65 4.15 -15.48
C ASN A 218 -15.16 2.81 -14.90
N ALA A 219 -14.33 2.05 -15.60
CA ALA A 219 -13.93 0.70 -15.18
C ALA A 219 -13.29 0.68 -13.78
N LEU A 220 -12.31 1.55 -13.54
CA LEU A 220 -11.62 1.65 -12.24
C LEU A 220 -12.61 1.96 -11.11
N LYS A 221 -13.60 2.82 -11.35
CA LYS A 221 -14.64 3.17 -10.38
C LYS A 221 -15.45 1.94 -9.92
N PHE A 222 -15.62 0.92 -10.76
CA PHE A 222 -16.32 -0.33 -10.42
C PHE A 222 -15.39 -1.39 -9.77
N TYR A 223 -14.22 -1.62 -10.37
CA TYR A 223 -13.26 -2.63 -9.91
C TYR A 223 -12.62 -2.27 -8.58
N ALA A 224 -12.28 -0.99 -8.35
CA ALA A 224 -11.75 -0.52 -7.07
C ALA A 224 -12.66 -0.94 -5.91
N SER A 225 -12.06 -1.57 -4.89
CA SER A 225 -12.73 -1.89 -3.62
C SER A 225 -12.76 -0.70 -2.68
N MET A 226 -11.80 0.21 -2.84
CA MET A 226 -11.73 1.47 -2.09
C MET A 226 -11.44 2.62 -3.05
N ARG A 227 -12.06 3.78 -2.82
CA ARG A 227 -11.76 5.02 -3.56
C ARG A 227 -11.60 6.16 -2.56
N LEU A 228 -10.49 6.88 -2.66
CA LEU A 228 -10.11 7.99 -1.78
C LEU A 228 -10.10 9.29 -2.59
N ASP A 229 -10.93 10.25 -2.20
CA ASP A 229 -10.94 11.62 -2.72
C ASP A 229 -10.07 12.49 -1.80
N ILE A 230 -8.92 12.96 -2.30
CA ILE A 230 -7.93 13.72 -1.53
C ILE A 230 -7.83 15.17 -2.04
N ARG A 231 -7.99 16.13 -1.11
CA ARG A 231 -7.98 17.57 -1.40
C ARG A 231 -7.20 18.36 -0.37
N ARG A 232 -6.37 19.29 -0.85
CA ARG A 232 -5.82 20.38 -0.03
C ARG A 232 -6.96 21.32 0.37
N ILE A 233 -7.08 21.61 1.66
CA ILE A 233 -8.10 22.50 2.24
C ILE A 233 -7.52 23.91 2.44
N SER A 234 -6.32 23.98 3.03
CA SER A 234 -5.66 25.24 3.36
C SER A 234 -4.13 25.09 3.37
N ALA A 235 -3.42 26.22 3.42
CA ALA A 235 -1.98 26.27 3.64
C ALA A 235 -1.67 26.21 5.15
N LEU A 236 -0.65 25.45 5.54
CA LEU A 236 -0.05 25.53 6.87
C LEU A 236 1.06 26.57 6.80
N LYS A 237 1.06 27.52 7.75
CA LYS A 237 2.03 28.63 7.79
C LYS A 237 2.78 28.66 9.11
N LYS A 238 4.06 29.06 9.04
CA LYS A 238 4.89 29.38 10.21
C LYS A 238 5.43 30.80 10.01
N GLY A 239 4.79 31.78 10.64
CA GLY A 239 4.96 33.18 10.24
C GLY A 239 4.40 33.40 8.83
N GLU A 240 5.20 33.94 7.92
CA GLU A 240 4.81 34.17 6.53
C GLU A 240 5.01 32.95 5.62
N GLU A 241 5.93 32.04 5.98
CA GLU A 241 6.33 30.88 5.18
C GLU A 241 5.25 29.79 5.16
N VAL A 242 4.99 29.22 3.97
CA VAL A 242 4.06 28.08 3.79
C VAL A 242 4.83 26.77 3.92
N ILE A 243 4.77 26.16 5.11
CA ILE A 243 5.49 24.92 5.46
C ILE A 243 4.77 23.63 5.04
N GLY A 244 3.53 23.73 4.55
CA GLY A 244 2.74 22.57 4.15
C GLY A 244 1.29 22.88 3.82
N SER A 245 0.46 21.85 3.90
CA SER A 245 -0.99 21.90 3.62
C SER A 245 -1.82 21.10 4.62
N ARG A 246 -2.97 21.64 5.02
CA ARG A 246 -4.04 20.85 5.64
C ARG A 246 -4.76 20.10 4.53
N THR A 247 -4.88 18.79 4.66
CA THR A 247 -5.43 17.93 3.61
C THR A 247 -6.58 17.09 4.15
N ARG A 248 -7.68 17.04 3.38
CA ARG A 248 -8.83 16.17 3.63
C ARG A 248 -8.74 14.94 2.75
N VAL A 249 -9.07 13.77 3.30
CA VAL A 249 -9.31 12.55 2.53
C VAL A 249 -10.70 12.03 2.86
N LYS A 250 -11.52 11.77 1.84
CA LYS A 250 -12.84 11.16 1.96
C LYS A 250 -12.87 9.79 1.31
N VAL A 251 -13.35 8.79 2.04
CA VAL A 251 -13.50 7.41 1.56
C VAL A 251 -14.79 7.29 0.74
N VAL A 252 -14.79 7.80 -0.50
CA VAL A 252 -16.01 7.87 -1.34
C VAL A 252 -16.53 6.51 -1.79
N LYS A 253 -15.72 5.45 -1.66
CA LYS A 253 -16.16 4.06 -1.85
C LYS A 253 -15.38 3.16 -0.90
N ASN A 254 -16.07 2.23 -0.26
CA ASN A 254 -15.48 1.18 0.57
C ASN A 254 -16.34 -0.08 0.41
N LYS A 255 -15.72 -1.20 0.02
CA LYS A 255 -16.37 -2.54 -0.05
C LYS A 255 -16.05 -3.40 1.19
N MET A 256 -15.30 -2.87 2.17
CA MET A 256 -14.73 -3.61 3.29
C MET A 256 -15.27 -3.14 4.66
N ALA A 257 -15.63 -1.87 4.76
CA ALA A 257 -16.25 -1.24 5.92
C ALA A 257 -17.19 -0.09 5.43
N PRO A 258 -17.95 0.59 6.30
CA PRO A 258 -18.82 1.69 5.89
C PRO A 258 -18.07 2.81 5.12
N PRO A 259 -18.60 3.27 3.97
CA PRO A 259 -18.01 4.36 3.19
C PRO A 259 -18.34 5.75 3.78
N PHE A 260 -17.88 6.79 3.08
CA PHE A 260 -18.15 8.22 3.29
C PHE A 260 -17.59 8.85 4.56
N LYS A 261 -16.97 8.09 5.47
CA LYS A 261 -16.04 8.61 6.47
C LYS A 261 -14.98 9.49 5.80
N GLN A 262 -14.58 10.55 6.49
CA GLN A 262 -13.54 11.47 6.05
C GLN A 262 -12.60 11.78 7.21
N THR A 263 -11.36 12.12 6.89
CA THR A 263 -10.40 12.63 7.87
C THR A 263 -9.66 13.85 7.32
N GLU A 264 -8.98 14.55 8.22
CA GLU A 264 -8.11 15.67 7.92
C GLU A 264 -6.82 15.56 8.72
N PHE A 265 -5.70 15.84 8.07
CA PHE A 265 -4.38 15.78 8.66
C PHE A 265 -3.47 16.82 8.00
N ASP A 266 -2.32 17.04 8.63
CA ASP A 266 -1.31 17.98 8.15
C ASP A 266 -0.27 17.24 7.30
N MET A 267 0.06 17.82 6.16
CA MET A 267 1.10 17.33 5.26
C MET A 267 2.16 18.41 5.10
N ILE A 268 3.32 18.14 5.70
CA ILE A 268 4.48 19.04 5.79
C ILE A 268 5.38 18.75 4.58
N TYR A 269 5.85 19.80 3.91
CA TYR A 269 6.72 19.61 2.76
C TYR A 269 8.08 19.03 3.20
N GLY A 270 8.54 17.98 2.51
CA GLY A 270 9.76 17.25 2.85
C GLY A 270 9.65 16.23 3.99
N GLU A 271 8.60 16.26 4.83
CA GLU A 271 8.36 15.25 5.88
C GLU A 271 7.15 14.33 5.60
N GLY A 272 6.21 14.77 4.74
CA GLY A 272 4.98 14.02 4.45
C GLY A 272 3.88 14.25 5.49
N ILE A 273 3.10 13.22 5.81
CA ILE A 273 2.02 13.34 6.80
C ILE A 273 2.60 13.43 8.21
N SER A 274 2.21 14.47 8.94
CA SER A 274 2.60 14.77 10.31
C SER A 274 1.96 13.78 11.30
N ARG A 275 2.58 12.61 11.49
CA ARG A 275 2.07 11.48 12.30
C ARG A 275 1.65 11.87 13.71
N GLU A 276 2.43 12.71 14.38
CA GLU A 276 2.19 13.15 15.75
C GLU A 276 1.03 14.16 15.82
N GLY A 277 0.88 14.98 14.78
CA GLY A 277 -0.24 15.91 14.63
C GLY A 277 -1.56 15.21 14.29
N ASP A 278 -1.48 14.17 13.46
CA ASP A 278 -2.60 13.26 13.15
C ASP A 278 -3.05 12.50 14.40
N LEU A 279 -2.11 11.96 15.17
CA LEU A 279 -2.38 11.31 16.46
C LEU A 279 -3.02 12.27 17.46
N LEU A 280 -2.49 13.49 17.60
CA LEU A 280 -3.02 14.52 18.50
C LEU A 280 -4.45 14.93 18.13
N ASP A 281 -4.70 15.25 16.87
CA ASP A 281 -6.03 15.62 16.37
C ASP A 281 -7.06 14.49 16.59
N LEU A 282 -6.62 13.23 16.43
CA LEU A 282 -7.46 12.04 16.65
C LEU A 282 -7.69 11.77 18.15
N ALA A 283 -6.66 11.86 18.98
CA ALA A 283 -6.75 11.67 20.43
C ALA A 283 -7.65 12.71 21.10
N THR A 284 -7.58 13.97 20.67
CA THR A 284 -8.50 15.03 21.14
C THR A 284 -9.93 14.82 20.63
N ARG A 285 -10.13 14.30 19.41
CA ARG A 285 -11.48 13.97 18.89
C ARG A 285 -12.17 12.86 19.69
N TYR A 286 -11.40 11.94 20.26
CA TYR A 286 -11.91 10.81 21.04
C TYR A 286 -11.74 11.00 22.55
N ASP A 287 -11.55 12.23 23.04
CA ASP A 287 -11.43 12.58 24.47
C ASP A 287 -10.36 11.76 25.23
N ILE A 288 -9.26 11.40 24.54
CA ILE A 288 -8.09 10.71 25.11
C ILE A 288 -7.01 11.72 25.53
N ILE A 289 -6.92 12.84 24.80
CA ILE A 289 -6.14 14.03 25.20
C ILE A 289 -7.14 15.16 25.48
N GLU A 290 -7.14 15.63 26.72
CA GLU A 290 -7.95 16.75 27.18
C GLU A 290 -7.38 18.07 26.66
N LYS A 291 -8.25 19.02 26.30
CA LYS A 291 -7.85 20.36 25.86
C LYS A 291 -8.49 21.43 26.73
N SER A 292 -7.69 22.07 27.58
CA SER A 292 -8.11 23.17 28.45
C SER A 292 -7.61 24.50 27.89
N GLY A 293 -8.45 25.18 27.10
CA GLY A 293 -8.09 26.42 26.42
C GLY A 293 -7.00 26.20 25.37
N SER A 294 -5.77 26.63 25.66
CA SER A 294 -4.58 26.37 24.81
C SER A 294 -3.74 25.19 25.26
N TRP A 295 -3.98 24.63 26.45
CA TRP A 295 -3.21 23.50 26.98
C TRP A 295 -3.77 22.15 26.55
N PHE A 296 -2.89 21.19 26.28
CA PHE A 296 -3.22 19.79 26.04
C PHE A 296 -2.67 18.93 27.18
N SER A 297 -3.49 18.01 27.68
CA SER A 297 -3.17 17.13 28.80
C SER A 297 -3.54 15.68 28.53
N TYR A 298 -2.80 14.74 29.12
CA TYR A 298 -3.06 13.30 29.04
C TYR A 298 -2.91 12.70 30.45
N GLU A 299 -3.94 12.00 30.94
CA GLU A 299 -3.96 11.43 32.30
C GLU A 299 -3.64 12.46 33.42
N GLY A 300 -4.02 13.73 33.21
CA GLY A 300 -3.73 14.84 34.12
C GLY A 300 -2.34 15.50 33.94
N GLU A 301 -1.42 14.88 33.19
CA GLU A 301 -0.12 15.46 32.85
C GLU A 301 -0.24 16.45 31.68
N ARG A 302 0.39 17.62 31.79
CA ARG A 302 0.39 18.63 30.71
C ARG A 302 1.44 18.29 29.65
N LEU A 303 0.99 17.95 28.44
CA LEU A 303 1.86 17.64 27.30
C LEU A 303 2.45 18.90 26.65
N GLY A 304 1.71 20.00 26.63
CA GLY A 304 2.16 21.24 26.00
C GLY A 304 1.09 22.33 25.88
N GLN A 305 1.55 23.55 25.61
CA GLN A 305 0.70 24.69 25.30
C GLN A 305 0.72 24.98 23.79
N GLY A 306 -0.44 24.88 23.16
CA GLY A 306 -0.59 25.01 21.70
C GLY A 306 -0.30 23.71 20.96
N ARG A 307 -0.97 23.53 19.82
CA ARG A 307 -0.94 22.28 19.03
C ARG A 307 0.46 21.91 18.55
N ASP A 308 1.22 22.89 18.05
CA ASP A 308 2.55 22.66 17.49
C ASP A 308 3.58 22.23 18.56
N ASN A 309 3.52 22.83 19.75
CA ASN A 309 4.39 22.45 20.86
C ASN A 309 4.05 21.05 21.38
N THR A 310 2.76 20.73 21.52
CA THR A 310 2.31 19.37 21.90
C THR A 310 2.72 18.33 20.86
N ARG A 311 2.65 18.66 19.56
CA ARG A 311 3.16 17.80 18.48
C ARG A 311 4.66 17.56 18.59
N LEU A 312 5.46 18.61 18.88
CA LEU A 312 6.90 18.47 19.10
C LEU A 312 7.20 17.60 20.33
N PHE A 313 6.50 17.81 21.45
CA PHE A 313 6.61 16.95 22.63
C PHE A 313 6.35 15.48 22.29
N LEU A 314 5.31 15.17 21.50
CA LEU A 314 5.02 13.81 21.06
C LEU A 314 6.12 13.23 20.14
N LYS A 315 6.70 14.06 19.26
CA LYS A 315 7.82 13.67 18.37
C LYS A 315 9.08 13.29 19.18
N ASP A 316 9.35 14.03 20.25
CA ASP A 316 10.48 13.80 21.15
C ASP A 316 10.21 12.66 22.17
N ASN A 317 8.95 12.26 22.37
CA ASN A 317 8.53 11.25 23.35
C ASN A 317 7.72 10.09 22.75
N PRO A 318 8.32 9.17 21.95
CA PRO A 318 7.63 8.04 21.33
C PRO A 318 6.82 7.15 22.29
N LYS A 319 7.24 7.05 23.56
CA LYS A 319 6.50 6.29 24.59
C LYS A 319 5.08 6.80 24.83
N TYR A 320 4.83 8.11 24.66
CA TYR A 320 3.48 8.67 24.73
C TYR A 320 2.71 8.39 23.44
N VAL A 321 3.36 8.49 22.28
CA VAL A 321 2.79 8.15 20.96
C VAL A 321 2.22 6.73 20.98
N ASP A 322 2.99 5.74 21.44
CA ASP A 322 2.54 4.34 21.50
C ASP A 322 1.37 4.14 22.49
N LYS A 323 1.44 4.74 23.69
CA LYS A 323 0.36 4.68 24.70
C LYS A 323 -0.94 5.30 24.19
N ILE A 324 -0.86 6.49 23.60
CA ILE A 324 -2.02 7.22 23.07
C ILE A 324 -2.60 6.46 21.88
N LYS A 325 -1.76 5.99 20.95
CA LYS A 325 -2.18 5.16 19.81
C LYS A 325 -2.94 3.93 20.29
N LYS A 326 -2.37 3.16 21.23
CA LYS A 326 -2.99 1.95 21.75
C LYS A 326 -4.38 2.23 22.35
N LYS A 327 -4.54 3.29 23.16
CA LYS A 327 -5.85 3.70 23.69
C LYS A 327 -6.85 4.10 22.62
N ILE A 328 -6.41 4.76 21.54
CA ILE A 328 -7.27 5.08 20.38
C ILE A 328 -7.75 3.77 19.73
N GLU A 329 -6.83 2.84 19.44
CA GLU A 329 -7.15 1.56 18.80
C GLU A 329 -8.10 0.71 19.67
N GLU A 330 -7.87 0.67 20.99
CA GLU A 330 -8.74 -0.01 21.97
C GLU A 330 -10.15 0.61 22.02
N LYS A 331 -10.27 1.94 22.13
CA LYS A 331 -11.58 2.64 22.18
C LYS A 331 -12.37 2.44 20.88
N LEU A 332 -11.70 2.54 19.73
CA LEU A 332 -12.34 2.34 18.42
C LEU A 332 -12.72 0.88 18.14
N ALA A 333 -11.96 -0.08 18.65
CA ALA A 333 -12.29 -1.50 18.58
C ALA A 333 -13.50 -1.84 19.46
N ALA A 334 -13.59 -1.25 20.66
CA ALA A 334 -14.75 -1.40 21.55
C ALA A 334 -16.04 -0.85 20.91
N ASP A 335 -15.95 0.29 20.19
CA ASP A 335 -17.07 0.88 19.44
C ASP A 335 -17.38 0.12 18.12
N GLY A 336 -16.62 -0.92 17.77
CA GLY A 336 -16.76 -1.67 16.52
C GLY A 336 -16.44 -0.87 15.24
N GLN A 337 -15.79 0.28 15.37
CA GLN A 337 -15.56 1.23 14.27
C GLN A 337 -14.24 1.00 13.50
N TYR A 338 -13.36 0.16 14.05
CA TYR A 338 -12.00 -0.06 13.59
C TYR A 338 -11.54 -1.50 13.85
N VAL A 339 -10.91 -2.11 12.85
CA VAL A 339 -10.08 -3.30 13.03
C VAL A 339 -8.61 -2.89 12.88
N PRO A 340 -7.76 -3.06 13.90
CA PRO A 340 -6.33 -2.76 13.78
C PRO A 340 -5.66 -3.60 12.69
N ALA A 341 -4.68 -3.02 12.02
CA ALA A 341 -3.77 -3.79 11.18
C ALA A 341 -3.00 -4.81 12.05
N ALA A 342 -2.84 -6.03 11.54
CA ALA A 342 -2.02 -7.04 12.22
C ALA A 342 -0.57 -6.53 12.39
N GLU A 343 0.06 -6.86 13.52
CA GLU A 343 1.42 -6.43 13.83
C GLU A 343 2.41 -6.84 12.71
N PRO A 344 3.45 -6.02 12.45
CA PRO A 344 4.47 -6.37 11.47
C PRO A 344 5.11 -7.71 11.80
N LYS A 345 5.28 -8.57 10.79
CA LYS A 345 6.11 -9.76 10.94
C LYS A 345 7.51 -9.30 11.35
N LYS A 346 7.96 -9.68 12.56
CA LYS A 346 9.36 -9.49 12.94
C LYS A 346 10.22 -10.19 11.88
N VAL A 347 11.07 -9.41 11.22
CA VAL A 347 12.09 -9.96 10.34
C VAL A 347 12.98 -10.82 11.24
N ALA A 348 13.00 -12.13 10.99
CA ALA A 348 14.00 -12.97 11.62
C ALA A 348 15.35 -12.56 11.03
N ASP A 349 16.29 -12.16 11.88
CA ASP A 349 17.62 -11.77 11.44
C ASP A 349 18.21 -12.88 10.57
N VAL A 350 18.38 -12.59 9.27
CA VAL A 350 19.11 -13.47 8.37
C VAL A 350 20.58 -13.35 8.76
N LYS A 351 20.98 -14.17 9.74
CA LYS A 351 22.38 -14.36 10.08
C LYS A 351 23.13 -14.77 8.83
N ALA A 352 24.07 -13.93 8.41
CA ALA A 352 25.04 -14.24 7.38
C ALA A 352 26.11 -15.20 7.92
N ASP A 353 25.70 -16.37 8.42
CA ASP A 353 26.61 -17.44 8.84
C ASP A 353 26.94 -18.32 7.63
N GLY A 354 27.97 -17.91 6.90
CA GLY A 354 28.46 -18.57 5.69
C GLY A 354 29.99 -18.59 5.57
N ALA A 355 30.70 -18.48 6.70
CA ALA A 355 32.16 -18.47 6.76
C ALA A 355 32.69 -19.33 7.92
N SER A 356 32.64 -20.65 7.78
CA SER A 356 33.34 -21.58 8.66
C SER A 356 34.60 -22.12 7.99
N LYS A 357 35.76 -21.72 8.52
CA LYS A 357 36.98 -22.52 8.42
C LYS A 357 36.88 -23.65 9.44
N GLU A 358 37.00 -24.91 9.00
CA GLU A 358 37.66 -25.95 9.79
C GLU A 358 38.60 -26.73 8.85
N THR A 359 39.92 -26.57 8.99
CA THR A 359 40.87 -27.30 9.86
C THR A 359 41.12 -28.75 9.45
N THR A 360 42.39 -29.03 9.20
CA THR A 360 43.04 -30.30 8.88
C THR A 360 42.68 -31.50 9.78
N SER A 361 42.49 -32.67 9.17
CA SER A 361 43.01 -33.94 9.69
C SER A 361 43.35 -34.93 8.55
N THR A 362 44.30 -35.83 8.81
CA THR A 362 44.84 -36.90 7.95
C THR A 362 43.78 -37.96 7.60
N GLU A 363 43.81 -38.69 6.47
CA GLU A 363 44.85 -39.68 6.14
C GLU A 363 44.70 -40.33 4.73
N SER A 364 45.82 -40.75 4.14
CA SER A 364 46.05 -41.78 3.08
C SER A 364 45.06 -42.03 1.90
N ARG A 365 45.57 -41.89 0.66
CA ARG A 365 45.49 -42.95 -0.38
C ARG A 365 46.50 -42.77 -1.53
N THR A 366 47.53 -43.62 -1.49
CA THR A 366 48.37 -44.16 -2.59
C THR A 366 48.15 -43.67 -4.04
N GLY A 367 49.22 -43.15 -4.67
CA GLY A 367 49.31 -42.98 -6.13
C GLY A 367 50.74 -42.67 -6.62
N ARG A 368 51.38 -43.64 -7.30
CA ARG A 368 52.66 -43.53 -8.06
C ARG A 368 52.56 -42.33 -9.05
N ASN A 369 53.59 -41.56 -9.43
CA ASN A 369 55.07 -41.65 -9.44
C ASN A 369 55.61 -40.17 -9.53
N THR A 370 56.90 -39.79 -9.64
CA THR A 370 58.19 -40.44 -9.97
C THR A 370 59.39 -39.66 -9.35
N SER A 371 60.62 -40.11 -9.60
CA SER A 371 61.88 -39.34 -9.63
C SER A 371 61.77 -37.98 -10.35
N GLY A 372 62.36 -36.86 -9.93
CA GLY A 372 63.69 -36.63 -9.31
C GLY A 372 64.66 -36.00 -10.35
N PRO A 373 65.75 -35.26 -10.00
CA PRO A 373 66.30 -34.97 -8.68
C PRO A 373 66.39 -33.45 -8.33
N VAL A 374 66.96 -33.16 -7.15
CA VAL A 374 67.12 -31.82 -6.52
C VAL A 374 68.57 -31.32 -6.65
N ARG A 375 68.76 -29.98 -6.57
CA ARG A 375 69.92 -29.19 -6.01
C ARG A 375 70.59 -28.22 -7.02
N PRO A 376 71.30 -27.15 -6.54
CA PRO A 376 70.95 -26.28 -5.42
C PRO A 376 71.20 -24.76 -5.73
N ASN A 377 70.74 -23.90 -4.83
CA ASN A 377 71.18 -22.48 -4.68
C ASN A 377 72.65 -22.43 -4.16
N PRO A 378 73.37 -21.28 -4.06
CA PRO A 378 73.25 -19.95 -4.69
C PRO A 378 74.57 -19.43 -5.33
N LYS A 379 74.60 -18.21 -5.91
CA LYS A 379 75.74 -17.27 -5.76
C LYS A 379 75.43 -15.81 -6.16
N LYS A 380 76.14 -14.89 -5.49
CA LYS A 380 76.13 -13.43 -5.71
C LYS A 380 76.99 -13.04 -6.91
N SER A 381 76.67 -11.92 -7.58
CA SER A 381 77.60 -10.77 -7.72
C SER A 381 77.03 -9.67 -8.64
N ASN A 382 77.21 -8.41 -8.21
CA ASN A 382 77.01 -7.13 -8.91
C ASN A 382 75.59 -6.78 -9.39
#